data_AF-A0A520JM97-F1
#
_entry.id   AF-A0A520JM97-F1
#
_cell.length_a   1.000
_cell.length_b   1.000
_cell.length_c   1.000
_cell.angle_alpha   90.00
_cell.angle_beta   90.00
_cell.angle_gamma   90.00
#
_symmetry.space_group_name_H-M   'P 1'
#
loop_
_entity.id
_entity.type
_entity.pdbx_description
1 polymer ?
#
loop_
_entity_poly.entity_id
_entity_poly.type
_entity_poly.pdbx_seq_one_letter_code
_entity_poly.pdbx_strand_id
1 'polypeptide(L)'
;MRDEPRCVDLSLKPGSAWVRYEPLGVIGVIAPWNYPLFLTLGPALDALAAGNRVLIKPSESSPAFAALLARLVAERFDADRLTIVTGGVEVAQA
;
A
#
# COMPACT_ATOMS: atom_id res chain seq x y z
N MET A 1 -4.83 1.83 -14.55
CA MET A 1 -5.72 2.99 -14.35
C MET A 1 -6.07 3.56 -15.72
N ARG A 2 -7.31 4.05 -15.92
CA ARG A 2 -7.78 4.56 -17.23
C ARG A 2 -7.78 6.08 -17.20
N ASP A 3 -7.51 6.69 -18.35
CA ASP A 3 -7.60 8.13 -18.52
C ASP A 3 -9.06 8.57 -18.44
N GLU A 4 -9.33 9.60 -17.66
CA GLU A 4 -10.64 10.21 -17.53
C GLU A 4 -10.68 11.56 -18.25
N PRO A 5 -11.31 11.64 -19.43
CA PRO A 5 -11.37 12.89 -20.20
C PRO A 5 -11.98 14.05 -19.41
N ARG A 6 -11.50 15.26 -19.69
CA ARG A 6 -12.01 16.52 -19.14
C ARG A 6 -12.26 17.50 -20.27
N CYS A 7 -13.36 18.26 -20.15
CA CYS A 7 -13.64 19.35 -21.07
C CYS A 7 -12.58 20.44 -20.90
N VAL A 8 -12.11 20.99 -22.01
CA VAL A 8 -11.23 22.18 -22.00
C VAL A 8 -12.07 23.43 -22.26
N ASP A 9 -11.64 24.54 -21.67
CA ASP A 9 -12.21 25.84 -21.97
C ASP A 9 -12.12 26.16 -23.48
N LEU A 10 -13.02 27.02 -23.97
CA LEU A 10 -13.03 27.47 -25.35
C LEU A 10 -11.69 28.04 -25.81
N SER A 11 -10.98 28.77 -24.94
CA SER A 11 -9.65 29.34 -25.23
C SER A 11 -8.57 28.29 -25.50
N LEU A 12 -8.78 27.04 -25.08
CA LEU A 12 -7.82 25.94 -25.20
C LEU A 12 -8.16 24.94 -26.33
N LYS A 13 -9.28 25.15 -27.05
CA LYS A 13 -9.63 24.30 -28.20
C LYS A 13 -8.68 24.55 -29.38
N PRO A 14 -8.27 23.51 -30.13
CA PRO A 14 -8.77 22.13 -30.15
C PRO A 14 -8.04 21.15 -29.21
N GLY A 15 -7.36 21.62 -28.16
CA GLY A 15 -6.68 20.77 -27.19
C GLY A 15 -7.60 19.80 -26.44
N SER A 16 -7.02 18.75 -25.87
CA SER A 16 -7.70 17.75 -25.05
C SER A 16 -7.05 17.64 -23.67
N ALA A 17 -7.84 17.40 -22.62
CA ALA A 17 -7.36 17.17 -21.27
C ALA A 17 -7.95 15.88 -20.68
N TRP A 18 -7.23 15.26 -19.75
CA TRP A 18 -7.70 14.12 -18.98
C TRP A 18 -7.02 14.06 -17.61
N VAL A 19 -7.60 13.31 -16.68
CA VAL A 19 -6.97 12.94 -15.41
C VAL A 19 -6.49 11.50 -15.52
N ARG A 20 -5.23 11.25 -15.16
CA ARG A 20 -4.66 9.92 -14.99
C ARG A 20 -4.22 9.76 -13.55
N TYR A 21 -4.73 8.73 -12.89
CA TYR A 21 -4.23 8.33 -11.58
C TYR A 21 -3.01 7.42 -11.77
N GLU A 22 -1.94 7.69 -11.04
CA GLU A 22 -0.68 6.96 -11.11
C GLU A 22 -0.27 6.47 -9.72
N PRO A 23 0.39 5.31 -9.60
CA PRO A 23 0.87 4.83 -8.32
C PRO A 23 1.93 5.78 -7.74
N LEU A 24 1.97 5.89 -6.42
CA LEU A 24 2.95 6.71 -5.71
C LEU A 24 4.32 6.03 -5.60
N GLY A 25 4.36 4.70 -5.61
CA GLY A 25 5.59 3.91 -5.52
C GLY A 25 5.51 2.85 -4.42
N VAL A 26 6.20 3.08 -3.30
CA VAL A 26 6.22 2.18 -2.13
C VAL A 26 5.43 2.81 -0.99
N ILE A 27 4.47 2.07 -0.43
CA ILE A 27 3.64 2.51 0.68
C ILE A 27 3.96 1.69 1.93
N GLY A 28 4.21 2.39 3.04
CA GLY A 28 4.37 1.80 4.37
C GLY A 28 3.05 1.72 5.12
N VAL A 29 2.68 0.54 5.63
CA VAL A 29 1.51 0.31 6.46
C VAL A 29 1.96 -0.08 7.87
N ILE A 30 1.78 0.81 8.85
CA ILE A 30 2.07 0.54 10.26
C ILE A 30 0.74 0.25 10.96
N ALA A 31 0.57 -0.99 11.44
CA ALA A 31 -0.73 -1.47 11.92
C ALA A 31 -0.73 -1.76 13.43
N PRO A 32 -1.77 -1.35 14.17
CA PRO A 32 -1.89 -1.60 15.62
C PRO A 32 -2.35 -3.03 15.94
N TRP A 33 -2.33 -3.38 17.22
CA TRP A 33 -2.59 -4.72 17.75
C TRP A 33 -4.07 -5.08 17.94
N ASN A 34 -4.97 -4.10 17.98
CA ASN A 34 -6.37 -4.31 18.37
C ASN A 34 -7.23 -4.97 17.28
N TYR A 35 -6.92 -4.74 16.01
CA TYR A 35 -7.55 -5.42 14.86
C TYR A 35 -6.49 -5.79 13.83
N PRO A 36 -5.58 -6.72 14.18
CA PRO A 36 -4.32 -6.89 13.48
C PRO A 36 -4.49 -7.40 12.05
N LEU A 37 -5.58 -8.11 11.75
CA LEU A 37 -5.88 -8.54 10.38
C LEU A 37 -6.40 -7.39 9.51
N PHE A 38 -7.50 -6.76 9.93
CA PHE A 38 -8.20 -5.76 9.12
C PHE A 38 -7.37 -4.47 8.94
N LEU A 39 -6.81 -3.94 10.03
CA LEU A 39 -6.04 -2.70 10.00
C LEU A 39 -4.67 -2.86 9.32
N THR A 40 -4.22 -4.10 9.12
CA THR A 40 -3.05 -4.41 8.31
C THR A 40 -3.42 -4.57 6.83
N LEU A 41 -4.33 -5.50 6.52
CA LEU A 41 -4.59 -5.89 5.14
C LEU A 41 -5.49 -4.91 4.39
N GLY A 42 -6.44 -4.24 5.05
CA GLY A 42 -7.32 -3.25 4.41
C GLY A 42 -6.54 -2.19 3.61
N PRO A 43 -5.73 -1.35 4.28
CA PRO A 43 -4.95 -0.33 3.57
C PRO A 43 -3.88 -0.93 2.62
N ALA A 44 -3.33 -2.11 2.93
CA ALA A 44 -2.37 -2.77 2.04
C ALA A 44 -3.01 -3.21 0.73
N LEU A 45 -4.23 -3.76 0.76
CA LEU A 45 -4.98 -4.16 -0.43
C LEU A 45 -5.36 -2.94 -1.27
N ASP A 46 -5.78 -1.84 -0.64
CA ASP A 46 -6.08 -0.59 -1.35
C ASP A 46 -4.83 -0.05 -2.08
N ALA A 47 -3.68 -0.04 -1.40
CA ALA A 47 -2.41 0.40 -1.98
C ALA A 47 -1.96 -0.50 -3.15
N LEU A 48 -2.05 -1.82 -2.99
CA LEU A 48 -1.74 -2.79 -4.05
C LEU A 48 -2.69 -2.64 -5.25
N ALA A 49 -3.99 -2.44 -5.01
CA ALA A 49 -4.99 -2.22 -6.05
C ALA A 49 -4.74 -0.91 -6.82
N ALA A 50 -4.25 0.12 -6.14
CA ALA A 50 -3.78 1.36 -6.73
C ALA A 50 -2.45 1.23 -7.49
N GLY A 51 -1.85 0.03 -7.53
CA GLY A 51 -0.63 -0.26 -8.29
C GLY A 51 0.67 0.06 -7.54
N ASN A 52 0.61 0.23 -6.22
CA ASN A 52 1.79 0.46 -5.39
C ASN A 52 2.43 -0.86 -4.95
N ARG A 53 3.70 -0.78 -4.54
CA ARG A 53 4.37 -1.80 -3.71
C ARG A 53 4.09 -1.50 -2.24
N VAL A 54 4.04 -2.53 -1.40
CA VAL A 54 3.66 -2.37 0.00
C VAL A 54 4.67 -2.98 0.96
N LEU A 55 5.04 -2.22 1.98
CA LEU A 55 5.76 -2.70 3.16
C LEU A 55 4.83 -2.59 4.37
N ILE A 56 4.71 -3.66 5.14
CA ILE A 56 3.85 -3.67 6.32
C ILE A 56 4.70 -3.87 7.58
N LYS A 57 4.47 -3.05 8.60
CA LYS A 57 4.97 -3.24 9.96
C LYS A 57 3.80 -3.49 10.93
N PRO A 58 3.44 -4.76 11.19
CA PRO A 58 2.43 -5.06 12.20
C PRO A 58 2.98 -4.79 13.61
N SER A 59 2.09 -4.52 14.57
CA SER A 59 2.47 -4.31 15.96
C SER A 59 3.17 -5.52 16.57
N GLU A 60 4.28 -5.25 17.24
CA GLU A 60 5.06 -6.18 18.06
C GLU A 60 4.26 -6.80 19.21
N SER A 61 3.15 -6.16 19.62
CA SER A 61 2.22 -6.67 20.63
C SER A 61 1.36 -7.84 20.14
N SER A 62 1.45 -8.21 18.85
CA SER A 62 0.77 -9.36 18.25
C SER A 62 1.76 -10.28 17.51
N PRO A 63 2.75 -10.85 18.21
CA PRO A 63 3.92 -11.48 17.58
C PRO A 63 3.58 -12.74 16.78
N ALA A 64 2.64 -13.57 17.26
CA ALA A 64 2.20 -14.77 16.55
C ALA A 64 1.52 -14.44 15.21
N PHE A 65 0.71 -13.38 15.20
CA PHE A 65 0.07 -12.89 13.98
C PHE A 65 1.11 -12.31 13.02
N ALA A 66 2.02 -11.47 13.51
CA ALA A 66 3.08 -10.87 12.70
C ALA A 66 3.96 -11.93 12.03
N ALA A 67 4.38 -12.96 12.79
CA ALA A 67 5.18 -14.08 12.26
C ALA A 67 4.42 -14.91 11.23
N LEU A 68 3.14 -15.23 11.50
CA LEU A 68 2.30 -15.96 10.55
C LEU A 68 2.13 -15.17 9.25
N LEU A 69 1.83 -13.88 9.35
CA LEU A 69 1.63 -13.01 8.20
C LEU A 69 2.92 -12.89 7.37
N ALA A 70 4.06 -12.68 8.01
CA ALA A 70 5.37 -12.62 7.35
C ALA A 70 5.66 -13.88 6.54
N ARG A 71 5.44 -15.06 7.13
CA ARG A 71 5.61 -16.35 6.45
C ARG A 71 4.66 -16.47 5.25
N LEU A 72 3.37 -16.26 5.46
CA LEU A 72 2.36 -16.43 4.38
C LEU A 72 2.57 -15.46 3.22
N VAL A 73 2.98 -14.23 3.50
CA VAL A 73 3.31 -13.24 2.47
C VAL A 73 4.54 -13.67 1.68
N ALA A 74 5.63 -14.06 2.35
CA ALA A 74 6.85 -14.50 1.68
C ALA A 74 6.66 -15.75 0.81
N GLU A 75 5.70 -16.61 1.15
CA GLU A 75 5.36 -17.78 0.32
C GLU A 75 4.50 -17.46 -0.92
N ARG A 76 3.96 -16.24 -1.05
CA ARG A 76 2.99 -15.89 -2.10
C ARG A 76 3.34 -14.66 -2.93
N PHE A 77 4.21 -13.80 -2.41
CA PHE A 77 4.60 -12.55 -3.05
C PHE A 77 6.11 -12.43 -3.08
N ASP A 78 6.62 -11.86 -4.17
CA ASP A 78 7.98 -11.36 -4.21
C ASP A 78 8.13 -10.22 -3.20
N ALA A 79 9.26 -10.19 -2.50
CA ALA A 79 9.54 -9.19 -1.46
C ALA A 79 9.53 -7.75 -2.00
N ASP A 80 9.68 -7.56 -3.32
CA ASP A 80 9.61 -6.27 -3.97
C ASP A 80 8.15 -5.79 -4.16
N ARG A 81 7.16 -6.68 -4.18
CA ARG A 81 5.72 -6.32 -4.29
C ARG A 81 5.07 -6.14 -2.93
N LEU A 82 5.29 -7.08 -2.03
CA LEU A 82 4.71 -7.06 -0.69
C LEU A 82 5.68 -7.70 0.30
N THR A 83 6.05 -6.98 1.35
CA THR A 83 6.91 -7.50 2.41
C THR A 83 6.42 -7.12 3.80
N ILE A 84 6.73 -7.97 4.78
CA ILE A 84 6.41 -7.76 6.19
C ILE A 84 7.73 -7.54 6.93
N VAL A 85 7.83 -6.41 7.63
CA VAL A 85 8.96 -6.12 8.52
C VAL A 85 8.45 -6.10 9.95
N THR A 86 8.95 -7.01 10.78
CA THR A 86 8.60 -7.11 12.20
C THR A 86 9.63 -6.39 13.05
N GLY A 87 9.18 -5.72 14.11
CA GLY A 87 10.05 -5.06 15.09
C GLY A 87 9.25 -4.03 15.88
N GLY A 88 9.84 -3.47 16.93
CA GLY A 88 9.27 -2.43 17.76
C GLY A 88 9.39 -1.03 17.13
N VAL A 89 9.60 -0.04 18.00
CA VAL A 89 9.78 1.37 17.60
C VAL A 89 11.07 1.54 16.79
N GLU A 90 12.11 0.75 17.06
CA GLU A 90 13.41 0.82 16.41
C GLU A 90 13.35 0.59 14.89
N VAL A 91 12.38 -0.19 14.41
CA VAL A 91 12.14 -0.43 12.98
C VAL A 91 11.27 0.66 12.35
N ALA A 92 10.55 1.44 13.15
CA ALA A 92 9.61 2.47 12.71
C ALA A 92 10.20 3.89 12.76
N GLN A 93 11.47 4.05 13.15
CA GLN A 93 12.17 5.32 13.21
C GLN A 93 12.72 5.72 11.83
N ALA A 94 12.73 7.03 11.54
CA ALA A 94 13.29 7.63 10.33
C ALA A 94 14.65 8.26 10.60
#